data_AF-A0ABF7QEA8-F1
#
_entry.id   AF-A0ABF7QEA8-F1
#
_cell.length_a   1.000
_cell.length_b   1.000
_cell.length_c   1.000
_cell.angle_alpha   90.00
_cell.angle_beta   90.00
_cell.angle_gamma   90.00
#
_symmetry.space_group_name_H-M   'P 1'
#
loop_
_entity.id
_entity.type
_entity.pdbx_description
1 polymer ?
#
loop_
_entity_poly.entity_id
_entity_poly.type
_entity_poly.pdbx_seq_one_letter_code
_entity_poly.pdbx_strand_id
1 'polypeptide(L)' 'MLISALVTFLVVLLILYLINLLPLDGRAKQICRVVVIVLGVISLLRYIAVI' A
#
# COMPACT_ATOMS: atom_id res chain seq x y z
N MET A 1 4.00 2.88 -17.98
CA MET A 1 3.45 3.18 -16.63
C MET A 1 3.28 1.94 -15.73
N LEU A 2 3.18 0.71 -16.24
CA LEU A 2 2.95 -0.49 -15.41
C LEU A 2 4.19 -0.96 -14.61
N ILE A 3 5.39 -0.81 -15.20
CA ILE A 3 6.66 -1.24 -14.59
C ILE A 3 6.99 -0.41 -13.34
N SER A 4 6.67 0.89 -13.35
CA SER A 4 6.89 1.77 -12.20
C SER A 4 6.03 1.37 -11.00
N ALA A 5 4.75 1.02 -11.22
CA ALA A 5 3.90 0.51 -10.16
C ALA A 5 4.43 -0.82 -9.59
N LEU A 6 4.95 -1.71 -10.44
CA LEU A 6 5.50 -3.00 -10.05
C LEU A 6 6.78 -2.86 -9.21
N VAL A 7 7.68 -1.95 -9.58
CA VAL A 7 8.91 -1.65 -8.84
C VAL A 7 8.59 -1.03 -7.47
N THR A 8 7.65 -0.08 -7.41
CA THR A 8 7.25 0.53 -6.13
C THR A 8 6.62 -0.49 -5.20
N PHE A 9 5.81 -1.41 -5.73
CA PHE A 9 5.23 -2.50 -4.95
C PHE A 9 6.32 -3.41 -4.37
N LEU A 10 7.33 -3.77 -5.18
CA LEU A 10 8.44 -4.63 -4.78
C LEU A 10 9.30 -3.99 -3.67
N VAL A 11 9.62 -2.69 -3.79
CA VAL A 11 10.40 -1.96 -2.78
C VAL A 11 9.64 -1.84 -1.46
N VAL A 12 8.34 -1.54 -1.51
CA VAL A 12 7.49 -1.47 -0.31
C VAL A 12 7.35 -2.84 0.36
N LEU A 13 7.20 -3.92 -0.41
CA LEU A 13 7.17 -5.29 0.11
C LEU A 13 8.51 -5.70 0.72
N LEU A 14 9.64 -5.30 0.11
CA LEU A 14 10.98 -5.61 0.63
C LEU A 14 11.23 -4.89 1.97
N ILE A 15 10.83 -3.63 2.08
CA ILE A 15 10.88 -2.86 3.33
C ILE A 15 9.94 -3.50 4.35
N LEU A 16 8.70 -3.82 3.97
CA LEU A 16 7.74 -4.44 4.88
C LEU A 16 8.17 -5.85 5.31
N TYR A 17 8.83 -6.63 4.45
CA TYR A 17 9.38 -7.94 4.75
C TYR A 17 10.55 -7.84 5.74
N LEU A 18 11.43 -6.86 5.54
CA LEU A 18 12.52 -6.59 6.48
C LEU A 18 11.99 -6.15 7.84
N ILE A 19 10.92 -5.35 7.87
CA ILE A 19 10.26 -4.95 9.12
C ILE A 19 9.29 -6.04 9.64
N ASN A 20 8.90 -7.05 8.86
CA ASN A 20 8.08 -8.18 9.34
C ASN A 20 8.92 -9.29 9.96
N LEU A 21 10.18 -9.40 9.55
CA LEU A 21 11.19 -10.20 10.24
C LEU A 21 11.57 -9.58 11.59
N LEU A 22 11.44 -8.25 11.71
CA LEU A 22 11.28 -7.58 13.00
C LEU A 22 9.85 -7.90 13.49
N PRO A 23 9.61 -8.28 14.76
CA PRO A 23 8.29 -8.68 15.22
C PRO A 23 7.35 -7.47 15.22
N LEU A 24 6.78 -7.12 14.06
CA LEU A 24 5.76 -6.11 13.93
C LEU A 24 4.43 -6.74 14.37
N ASP A 25 4.24 -6.66 15.68
CA ASP A 25 3.00 -6.66 16.42
C ASP A 25 1.80 -6.28 15.53
N GLY A 26 0.67 -7.01 15.64
CA GLY A 26 -0.49 -6.97 14.71
C GLY A 26 -1.11 -5.61 14.35
N ARG A 27 -0.60 -4.53 14.94
CA ARG A 27 -0.81 -3.11 14.60
C ARG A 27 -0.27 -2.75 13.20
N ALA A 28 0.83 -3.35 12.73
CA ALA A 28 1.31 -3.11 11.36
C ALA A 28 0.35 -3.62 10.29
N LYS A 29 -0.27 -4.78 10.51
CA LYS A 29 -1.31 -5.32 9.64
C LYS A 29 -2.54 -4.41 9.58
N GLN A 30 -2.86 -3.78 10.70
CA GLN A 30 -3.94 -2.81 10.80
C GLN A 30 -3.63 -1.53 10.02
N ILE A 31 -2.40 -1.02 10.11
CA ILE A 31 -1.92 0.13 9.33
C ILE A 31 -1.99 -0.17 7.83
N CYS A 32 -1.47 -1.32 7.37
CA CYS A 32 -1.57 -1.71 5.96
C CYS A 32 -3.02 -1.78 5.46
N ARG A 33 -3.94 -2.31 6.26
CA ARG A 33 -5.37 -2.37 5.89
C ARG A 33 -5.98 -0.98 5.75
N VAL A 34 -5.66 -0.07 6.66
CA VAL A 34 -6.12 1.33 6.58
C VAL A 34 -5.55 2.02 5.33
N VAL A 35 -4.26 1.84 5.05
CA VAL A 35 -3.61 2.42 3.85
C VAL A 35 -4.27 1.94 2.55
N VAL A 36 -4.59 0.65 2.44
CA VAL A 36 -5.27 0.10 1.26
C VAL A 36 -6.68 0.68 1.10
N ILE A 37 -7.44 0.85 2.20
CA ILE A 37 -8.77 1.47 2.16
C ILE A 37 -8.69 2.92 1.69
N VAL A 38 -7.74 3.70 2.23
CA VAL A 38 -7.52 5.10 1.84
C VAL A 38 -7.15 5.20 0.36
N LEU A 39 -6.26 4.34 -0.15
CA LEU A 39 -5.93 4.29 -1.57
C LEU A 39 -7.14 3.94 -2.45
N GLY A 40 -7.99 3.01 -2.01
CA GLY A 40 -9.23 2.67 -2.70
C GLY A 40 -10.19 3.86 -2.80
N VAL A 41 -10.36 4.61 -1.71
CA VAL A 41 -11.20 5.83 -1.69
C VAL A 41 -10.62 6.92 -2.59
N ILE A 42 -9.31 7.16 -2.54
CA ILE A 42 -8.63 8.13 -3.41
C ILE A 42 -8.80 7.74 -4.88
N SER A 43 -8.71 6.45 -5.21
CA SER A 43 -8.93 5.93 -6.56
C SER A 43 -10.36 6.17 -7.05
N LEU A 44 -11.37 5.89 -6.21
CA LEU A 44 -12.77 6.20 -6.52
C LEU A 44 -12.99 7.70 -6.71
N LEU A 45 -12.42 8.52 -5.83
CA LEU A 45 -12.55 9.96 -5.88
C LEU A 45 -11.93 10.52 -7.16
N ARG A 46 -10.77 9.98 -7.59
CA ARG A 46 -10.18 10.32 -8.88
C ARG A 46 -11.04 9.85 -10.05
N TYR A 47 -11.70 8.70 -9.98
CA TYR A 47 -12.59 8.23 -11.06
C TYR A 47 -13.80 9.15 -11.25
N ILE A 48 -14.35 9.69 -10.15
CA ILE A 48 -15.46 10.65 -10.22
C ILE A 48 -14.96 12.04 -10.64
N ALA A 49 -13.78 12.48 -10.20
CA ALA A 49 -13.22 13.78 -10.59
C ALA A 49 -12.61 13.81 -12.01
N VAL A 50 -12.47 12.65 -12.65
CA VAL A 50 -11.97 12.49 -14.04
C VAL A 50 -13.11 12.39 -15.06
N ILE A 51 -14.37 12.30 -14.61
CA ILE A 51 -15.55 12.43 -15.50
C ILE A 51 -15.81 13.90 -15.85
#